data_AF-M4BFK0-F1
#
_entry.id   AF-M4BFK0-F1
#
_cell.length_a   1.000
_cell.length_b   1.000
_cell.length_c   1.000
_cell.angle_alpha   90.00
_cell.angle_beta   90.00
_cell.angle_gamma   90.00
#
_symmetry.space_group_name_H-M   'P 1'
#
loop_
_entity.id
_entity.type
_entity.pdbx_description
1 polymer ?
#
loop_
_entity_poly.entity_id
_entity_poly.type
_entity_poly.pdbx_seq_one_letter_code
_entity_poly.pdbx_strand_id
1 'polypeptide(L)'
;MFLLDWRDIRRVPGATSSMVQTLFRIKANKLNLWNIDRADWSCPHPTCDTSILASLQHVFWDCLVPATAWQEHRARWRAPGDNLDDNLQLTTSSLVRPDTPRKAWASIRNALGEIDDEHKYQDELYDGARLLWRLMALSTIHAIWCARHRLRLEEGATLATLWAIINRTVLSGVMQLRALVQEFDDCALPRSRVLSALATMLVQAHVNDAGESPRPLVVCSVYLLFFKGGW
;
A
#
# COMPACT_ATOMS: atom_id res chain seq x y z
N MET A 1 8.94 13.12 -5.43
CA MET A 1 9.49 13.32 -4.05
C MET A 1 8.39 13.08 -3.03
N PHE A 2 8.64 12.32 -1.96
CA PHE A 2 7.63 12.07 -0.92
C PHE A 2 7.39 13.32 -0.06
N LEU A 3 6.12 13.69 0.14
CA LEU A 3 5.67 14.87 0.89
C LEU A 3 5.08 14.47 2.25
N LEU A 4 5.73 13.53 2.94
CA LEU A 4 5.23 12.99 4.21
C LEU A 4 5.50 13.98 5.37
N ASP A 5 4.49 14.33 6.17
CA ASP A 5 4.72 14.98 7.46
C ASP A 5 5.06 13.92 8.53
N TRP A 6 5.84 14.30 9.55
CA TRP A 6 6.10 13.42 10.70
C TRP A 6 4.83 13.01 11.43
N ARG A 7 3.80 13.86 11.42
CA ARG A 7 2.47 13.58 11.95
C ARG A 7 1.76 12.48 11.17
N ASP A 8 1.99 12.38 9.86
CA ASP A 8 1.36 11.36 9.02
C ASP A 8 1.89 9.95 9.27
N ILE A 9 3.17 9.87 9.66
CA ILE A 9 3.86 8.60 9.93
C ILE A 9 3.33 7.93 11.21
N ARG A 10 2.88 8.70 12.21
CA ARG A 10 2.50 8.19 13.54
C ARG A 10 1.01 7.82 13.67
N ARG A 11 0.19 7.97 12.63
CA ARG A 11 -1.28 7.91 12.72
C ARG A 11 -1.95 7.13 11.59
N VAL A 12 -1.40 5.99 11.19
CA VAL A 12 -2.08 5.09 10.24
C VAL A 12 -2.60 3.87 11.01
N PRO A 13 -3.89 3.82 11.38
CA PRO A 13 -4.50 2.64 12.00
C PRO A 13 -4.29 1.39 11.14
N GLY A 14 -3.94 0.28 11.79
CA GLY A 14 -3.62 -0.99 11.11
C GLY A 14 -2.23 -1.06 10.50
N ALA A 15 -1.41 -0.01 10.57
CA ALA A 15 -0.02 -0.08 10.14
C ALA A 15 0.83 -0.90 11.11
N THR A 16 1.64 -1.82 10.57
CA THR A 16 2.62 -2.56 11.37
C THR A 16 3.85 -1.70 11.68
N SER A 17 4.61 -2.08 12.72
CA SER A 17 5.88 -1.41 13.04
C SER A 17 6.84 -1.36 11.84
N SER A 18 6.89 -2.40 11.02
CA SER A 18 7.74 -2.47 9.82
C SER A 18 7.29 -1.50 8.72
N MET A 19 5.98 -1.33 8.54
CA MET A 19 5.41 -0.33 7.62
C MET A 19 5.80 1.09 8.07
N VAL A 20 5.60 1.40 9.35
CA VAL A 20 5.95 2.70 9.93
C VAL A 20 7.45 2.99 9.80
N GLN A 21 8.32 2.01 10.09
CA GLN A 21 9.76 2.13 9.90
C GLN A 21 10.14 2.43 8.44
N THR A 22 9.40 1.89 7.47
CA THR A 22 9.65 2.18 6.06
C THR A 22 9.39 3.65 5.73
N LEU A 23 8.30 4.23 6.25
CA LEU A 23 8.04 5.67 6.11
C LEU A 23 9.12 6.53 6.78
N PHE A 24 9.61 6.13 7.96
CA PHE A 24 10.74 6.82 8.61
C PHE A 24 11.98 6.82 7.73
N ARG A 25 12.33 5.68 7.12
CA ARG A 25 13.49 5.58 6.20
C ARG A 25 13.30 6.46 4.97
N ILE A 26 12.09 6.52 4.41
CA ILE A 26 11.75 7.40 3.29
C ILE A 26 11.93 8.86 3.69
N LYS A 27 11.34 9.28 4.81
CA LYS A 27 11.43 10.67 5.28
C LYS A 27 12.86 11.09 5.60
N ALA A 28 13.68 10.18 6.12
CA ALA A 28 15.10 10.41 6.42
C ALA A 28 16.02 10.29 5.18
N ASN A 29 15.49 9.95 4.00
CA ASN A 29 16.25 9.65 2.79
C ASN A 29 17.35 8.58 3.02
N LYS A 30 17.05 7.55 3.83
CA LYS A 30 17.97 6.47 4.20
C LYS A 30 17.58 5.16 3.51
N LEU A 31 17.61 5.18 2.17
CA LEU A 31 17.13 4.08 1.34
C LEU A 31 18.14 3.56 0.33
N ASN A 32 19.35 4.11 0.33
CA ASN A 32 20.42 3.63 -0.53
C ASN A 32 20.71 2.16 -0.18
N LEU A 33 20.61 1.30 -1.19
CA LEU A 33 20.96 -0.10 -1.10
C LEU A 33 22.12 -0.34 -2.06
N TRP A 34 23.17 -0.95 -1.55
CA TRP A 34 24.32 -1.36 -2.35
C TRP A 34 23.91 -2.50 -3.28
N ASN A 35 24.19 -2.34 -4.57
CA ASN A 35 24.02 -3.37 -5.56
C ASN A 35 25.24 -4.30 -5.50
N ILE A 36 25.04 -5.52 -5.02
CA ILE A 36 26.13 -6.49 -4.83
C ILE A 36 26.69 -6.93 -6.18
N ASP A 37 25.84 -7.16 -7.17
CA ASP A 37 26.24 -7.69 -8.48
C ASP A 37 27.12 -6.71 -9.26
N ARG A 38 26.91 -5.41 -9.05
CA ARG A 38 27.62 -4.34 -9.77
C ARG A 38 28.62 -3.57 -8.90
N ALA A 39 28.68 -3.89 -7.60
CA ALA A 39 29.50 -3.19 -6.61
C ALA A 39 29.34 -1.66 -6.65
N ASP A 40 28.09 -1.18 -6.72
CA ASP A 40 27.76 0.24 -6.78
C ASP A 40 26.41 0.59 -6.11
N TRP A 41 25.91 1.81 -6.31
CA TRP A 41 24.61 2.29 -5.81
C TRP A 41 23.51 2.28 -6.90
N SER A 42 23.69 1.52 -7.97
CA SER A 42 22.69 1.38 -9.02
C SER A 42 21.49 0.55 -8.56
N CYS A 43 20.43 0.51 -9.36
CA CYS A 43 19.30 -0.35 -9.08
C CYS A 43 19.67 -1.84 -9.26
N PRO A 44 19.37 -2.74 -8.30
CA PRO A 44 19.63 -4.17 -8.43
C PRO A 44 18.63 -4.89 -9.36
N HIS A 45 17.61 -4.18 -9.87
CA HIS A 45 16.64 -4.81 -10.77
C HIS A 45 17.29 -5.06 -12.14
N PRO A 46 17.21 -6.28 -12.71
CA PRO A 46 17.95 -6.65 -13.92
C PRO A 46 17.64 -5.79 -15.15
N THR A 47 16.39 -5.31 -15.26
CA THR A 47 15.95 -4.50 -16.41
C THR A 47 16.23 -3.00 -16.26
N CYS A 48 16.80 -2.57 -15.13
CA CYS A 48 17.17 -1.17 -14.94
C CYS A 48 18.52 -0.88 -15.58
N ASP A 49 18.60 0.26 -16.26
CA ASP A 49 19.86 0.75 -16.83
C ASP A 49 20.91 0.88 -15.73
N THR A 50 22.09 0.34 -16.04
CA THR A 50 23.34 0.43 -15.28
C THR A 50 23.75 1.85 -14.92
N SER A 51 23.38 2.84 -15.72
CA SER A 51 23.73 4.24 -15.48
C SER A 51 22.84 4.93 -14.43
N ILE A 52 21.71 4.32 -14.05
CA ILE A 52 20.72 4.94 -13.16
C ILE A 52 21.11 4.73 -11.70
N LEU A 53 21.46 5.84 -11.04
CA LEU A 53 21.50 5.90 -9.57
C LEU A 53 20.12 5.59 -9.00
N ALA A 54 20.06 4.73 -7.99
CA ALA A 54 18.82 4.34 -7.33
C ALA A 54 18.27 5.45 -6.41
N SER A 55 17.87 6.57 -7.01
CA SER A 55 17.20 7.68 -6.33
C SER A 55 15.85 7.25 -5.73
N LEU A 56 15.34 8.01 -4.75
CA LEU A 56 13.99 7.78 -4.21
C LEU A 56 12.91 7.75 -5.30
N GLN A 57 13.06 8.62 -6.30
CA GLN A 57 12.14 8.71 -7.42
C GLN A 57 12.15 7.38 -8.20
N HIS A 58 13.34 6.88 -8.55
CA HIS A 58 13.48 5.61 -9.24
C HIS A 58 12.97 4.42 -8.41
N VAL A 59 13.35 4.36 -7.12
CA VAL A 59 13.03 3.23 -6.23
C VAL A 59 11.53 3.07 -5.99
N PHE A 60 10.77 4.17 -5.95
CA PHE A 60 9.36 4.13 -5.61
C PHE A 60 8.42 4.48 -6.75
N TRP A 61 8.92 4.87 -7.91
CA TRP A 61 8.06 5.29 -9.03
C TRP A 61 8.50 4.67 -10.35
N ASP A 62 9.75 4.90 -10.74
CA ASP A 62 10.15 4.68 -12.13
C ASP A 62 10.59 3.24 -12.42
N CYS A 63 11.10 2.52 -11.42
CA CYS A 63 11.51 1.12 -11.60
C CYS A 63 10.28 0.25 -11.94
N LEU A 64 10.49 -0.86 -12.66
CA LEU A 64 9.41 -1.76 -13.08
C LEU A 64 8.58 -2.28 -11.91
N VAL A 65 9.25 -2.61 -10.80
CA VAL A 65 8.62 -3.14 -9.58
C VAL A 65 7.64 -2.14 -8.95
N PRO A 66 8.05 -0.90 -8.59
CA PRO A 66 7.12 0.09 -8.07
C PRO A 66 6.07 0.52 -9.10
N ALA A 67 6.43 0.68 -10.37
CA ALA A 67 5.47 1.07 -11.42
C ALA A 67 4.30 0.09 -11.48
N THR A 68 4.61 -1.21 -11.42
CA THR A 68 3.61 -2.27 -11.33
C THR A 68 2.80 -2.19 -10.03
N ALA A 69 3.47 -2.07 -8.88
CA ALA A 69 2.79 -2.01 -7.59
C ALA A 69 1.77 -0.86 -7.53
N TRP A 70 2.09 0.27 -8.16
CA TRP A 70 1.19 1.41 -8.27
C TRP A 70 0.08 1.23 -9.31
N GLN A 71 0.32 0.47 -10.37
CA GLN A 71 -0.75 0.04 -11.29
C GLN A 71 -1.77 -0.85 -10.58
N GLU A 72 -1.30 -1.81 -9.79
CA GLU A 72 -2.11 -2.69 -8.95
C GLU A 72 -2.91 -1.92 -7.89
N HIS A 73 -2.28 -0.95 -7.25
CA HIS A 73 -2.93 -0.03 -6.33
C HIS A 73 -4.07 0.73 -7.04
N ARG A 74 -3.80 1.27 -8.23
CA ARG A 74 -4.81 1.99 -9.04
C ARG A 74 -5.97 1.09 -9.44
N ALA A 75 -5.70 -0.12 -9.93
CA ALA A 75 -6.72 -1.06 -10.40
C ALA A 75 -7.77 -1.33 -9.31
N ARG A 76 -7.33 -1.56 -8.07
CA ARG A 76 -8.22 -1.76 -6.92
C ARG A 76 -9.12 -0.55 -6.64
N TRP A 77 -8.60 0.67 -6.81
CA TRP A 77 -9.35 1.91 -6.58
C TRP A 77 -10.21 2.37 -7.76
N ARG A 78 -10.00 1.83 -8.97
CA ARG A 78 -10.93 2.01 -10.10
C ARG A 78 -12.28 1.36 -9.86
N ALA A 79 -12.34 0.24 -9.13
CA ALA A 79 -13.61 -0.44 -8.83
C ALA A 79 -14.61 0.41 -8.02
N PRO A 80 -14.18 1.14 -6.97
CA PRO A 80 -14.97 2.20 -6.35
C PRO A 80 -15.32 3.40 -7.26
N GLY A 81 -14.85 3.42 -8.51
CA GLY A 81 -15.11 4.48 -9.48
C GLY A 81 -14.18 5.68 -9.38
N ASP A 82 -12.98 5.50 -8.82
CA ASP A 82 -11.98 6.55 -8.72
C ASP A 82 -11.16 6.66 -10.00
N ASN A 83 -10.95 7.88 -10.50
CA ASN A 83 -10.13 8.15 -11.68
C ASN A 83 -8.81 8.78 -11.22
N LEU A 84 -7.93 7.93 -10.68
CA LEU A 84 -6.67 8.33 -10.04
C LEU A 84 -5.56 8.74 -11.03
N ASP A 85 -5.84 8.70 -12.33
CA ASP A 85 -4.80 8.67 -13.36
C ASP A 85 -3.96 9.96 -13.42
N ASP A 86 -4.49 11.12 -13.01
CA ASP A 86 -3.75 12.38 -13.10
C ASP A 86 -2.91 12.74 -11.85
N ASN A 87 -3.14 12.10 -10.69
CA ASN A 87 -2.57 12.56 -9.41
C ASN A 87 -2.08 11.45 -8.46
N LEU A 88 -1.90 10.21 -8.94
CA LEU A 88 -1.51 9.08 -8.09
C LEU A 88 -0.24 9.38 -7.28
N GLN A 89 0.81 9.85 -7.94
CA GLN A 89 2.08 10.11 -7.26
C GLN A 89 1.92 11.16 -6.15
N LEU A 90 1.20 12.25 -6.40
CA LEU A 90 0.99 13.33 -5.42
C LEU A 90 0.20 12.85 -4.20
N THR A 91 -0.88 12.11 -4.43
CA THR A 91 -1.85 11.66 -3.41
C THR A 91 -1.32 10.52 -2.54
N THR A 92 -0.49 9.64 -3.11
CA THR A 92 0.20 8.59 -2.36
C THR A 92 1.47 9.11 -1.67
N SER A 93 2.20 10.06 -2.28
CA SER A 93 3.41 10.67 -1.69
C SER A 93 3.12 11.49 -0.44
N SER A 94 1.91 12.04 -0.33
CA SER A 94 1.41 12.77 0.84
C SER A 94 0.55 11.89 1.76
N LEU A 95 0.21 10.66 1.34
CA LEU A 95 -0.82 9.82 1.96
C LEU A 95 -2.20 10.51 2.09
N VAL A 96 -2.43 11.61 1.36
CA VAL A 96 -3.69 12.33 1.37
C VAL A 96 -4.55 11.84 0.22
N ARG A 97 -5.75 11.37 0.56
CA ARG A 97 -6.79 11.12 -0.43
C ARG A 97 -7.51 12.43 -0.76
N PRO A 98 -7.62 12.84 -2.03
CA PRO A 98 -8.26 14.10 -2.39
C PRO A 98 -9.79 14.04 -2.24
N ASP A 99 -10.48 13.01 -2.77
CA ASP A 99 -11.95 13.01 -2.88
C ASP A 99 -12.62 11.66 -2.58
N THR A 100 -13.93 11.70 -2.29
CA THR A 100 -14.79 10.51 -2.16
C THR A 100 -15.00 9.83 -3.52
N PRO A 101 -14.79 8.51 -3.64
CA PRO A 101 -14.95 7.81 -4.91
C PRO A 101 -16.44 7.81 -5.31
N ARG A 102 -16.76 8.50 -6.43
CA ARG A 102 -18.14 8.84 -6.83
C ARG A 102 -19.07 7.63 -7.03
N LYS A 103 -18.53 6.45 -7.38
CA LYS A 103 -19.33 5.22 -7.57
C LYS A 103 -19.38 4.33 -6.34
N ALA A 104 -18.52 4.56 -5.35
CA ALA A 104 -18.41 3.69 -4.18
C ALA A 104 -19.70 3.68 -3.37
N TRP A 105 -20.38 4.83 -3.27
CA TRP A 105 -21.63 4.91 -2.53
C TRP A 105 -22.72 4.01 -3.10
N ALA A 106 -22.91 3.96 -4.42
CA ALA A 106 -23.92 3.11 -5.04
C ALA A 106 -23.65 1.61 -4.78
N SER A 107 -22.40 1.19 -4.92
CA SER A 107 -22.00 -0.21 -4.66
C SER A 107 -22.07 -0.58 -3.18
N ILE A 108 -21.67 0.32 -2.29
CA ILE A 108 -21.72 0.10 -0.83
C ILE A 108 -23.17 0.08 -0.36
N ARG A 109 -24.02 0.98 -0.84
CA ARG A 109 -25.46 0.97 -0.53
C ARG A 109 -26.09 -0.39 -0.84
N ASN A 110 -25.81 -0.95 -2.03
CA ASN A 110 -26.29 -2.28 -2.40
C ASN A 110 -25.80 -3.37 -1.43
N ALA A 111 -24.55 -3.28 -0.96
CA ALA A 111 -23.98 -4.23 0.00
C ALA A 111 -24.54 -4.05 1.43
N LEU A 112 -24.97 -2.84 1.78
CA LEU A 112 -25.49 -2.51 3.10
C LEU A 112 -26.98 -2.87 3.26
N GLY A 113 -27.77 -2.88 2.19
CA GLY A 113 -29.22 -3.14 2.27
C GLY A 113 -29.99 -1.91 2.78
N GLU A 114 -30.99 -2.12 3.65
CA GLU A 114 -31.75 -1.03 4.25
C GLU A 114 -30.88 -0.19 5.21
N ILE A 115 -31.03 1.14 5.11
CA ILE A 115 -30.26 2.15 5.85
C ILE A 115 -31.24 3.20 6.39
N ASP A 116 -31.17 3.47 7.68
CA ASP A 116 -32.09 4.39 8.37
C ASP A 116 -31.73 5.87 8.15
N ASP A 117 -30.45 6.18 7.94
CA ASP A 117 -29.93 7.54 7.71
C ASP A 117 -28.84 7.52 6.64
N GLU A 118 -29.20 7.88 5.40
CA GLU A 118 -28.29 7.85 4.26
C GLU A 118 -27.08 8.78 4.44
N HIS A 119 -27.30 9.98 5.00
CA HIS A 119 -26.27 11.01 5.10
C HIS A 119 -25.16 10.59 6.07
N LYS A 120 -25.55 10.02 7.21
CA LYS A 120 -24.58 9.50 8.19
C LYS A 120 -23.66 8.44 7.60
N TYR A 121 -24.17 7.56 6.75
CA TYR A 121 -23.36 6.52 6.11
C TYR A 121 -22.45 7.07 4.99
N GLN A 122 -22.87 8.15 4.33
CA GLN A 122 -22.04 8.83 3.33
C GLN A 122 -20.83 9.55 3.97
N ASP A 123 -21.02 10.17 5.13
CA ASP A 123 -19.91 10.80 5.87
C ASP A 123 -18.88 9.75 6.32
N GLU A 124 -19.35 8.63 6.86
CA GLU A 124 -18.50 7.50 7.26
C GLU A 124 -17.77 6.86 6.08
N LEU A 125 -18.35 6.91 4.87
CA LEU A 125 -17.69 6.46 3.66
C LEU A 125 -16.44 7.28 3.38
N TYR A 126 -16.51 8.59 3.51
CA TYR A 126 -15.35 9.44 3.23
C TYR A 126 -14.19 9.15 4.19
N ASP A 127 -14.47 9.09 5.49
CA ASP A 127 -13.46 8.78 6.50
C ASP A 127 -12.92 7.35 6.36
N GLY A 128 -13.80 6.39 6.10
CA GLY A 128 -13.38 5.00 5.87
C GLY A 128 -12.51 4.85 4.62
N ALA A 129 -12.87 5.54 3.54
CA ALA A 129 -12.13 5.54 2.29
C ALA A 129 -10.76 6.22 2.42
N ARG A 130 -10.64 7.25 3.27
CA ARG A 130 -9.36 7.89 3.61
C ARG A 130 -8.45 6.96 4.41
N LEU A 131 -9.00 6.24 5.40
CA LEU A 131 -8.23 5.28 6.20
C LEU A 131 -7.70 4.13 5.34
N LEU A 132 -8.57 3.51 4.54
CA LEU A 132 -8.19 2.44 3.61
C LEU A 132 -7.16 2.91 2.58
N TRP A 133 -7.31 4.13 2.05
CA TRP A 133 -6.33 4.73 1.14
C TRP A 133 -4.94 4.81 1.78
N ARG A 134 -4.86 5.42 2.97
CA ARG A 134 -3.59 5.59 3.70
C ARG A 134 -2.91 4.26 3.95
N LEU A 135 -3.68 3.27 4.44
CA LEU A 135 -3.12 1.96 4.75
C LEU A 135 -2.68 1.21 3.50
N MET A 136 -3.46 1.25 2.41
CA MET A 136 -3.07 0.61 1.15
C MET A 136 -1.84 1.28 0.55
N ALA A 137 -1.77 2.62 0.54
CA ALA A 137 -0.61 3.35 0.04
C ALA A 137 0.64 3.01 0.86
N LEU A 138 0.53 3.01 2.18
CA LEU A 138 1.59 2.59 3.09
C LEU A 138 2.00 1.12 2.87
N SER A 139 1.05 0.22 2.74
CA SER A 139 1.31 -1.19 2.47
C SER A 139 2.02 -1.38 1.14
N THR A 140 1.64 -0.61 0.12
CA THR A 140 2.27 -0.62 -1.21
C THR A 140 3.71 -0.14 -1.13
N ILE A 141 3.96 0.99 -0.46
CA ILE A 141 5.29 1.53 -0.19
C ILE A 141 6.16 0.50 0.54
N HIS A 142 5.62 -0.13 1.59
CA HIS A 142 6.33 -1.15 2.35
C HIS A 142 6.65 -2.38 1.49
N ALA A 143 5.70 -2.82 0.65
CA ALA A 143 5.91 -3.96 -0.22
C ALA A 143 6.99 -3.70 -1.28
N ILE A 144 7.01 -2.49 -1.87
CA ILE A 144 8.07 -2.05 -2.79
C ILE A 144 9.44 -2.14 -2.09
N TRP A 145 9.52 -1.65 -0.86
CA TRP A 145 10.75 -1.72 -0.07
C TRP A 145 11.20 -3.18 0.20
N CYS A 146 10.28 -4.04 0.62
CA CYS A 146 10.55 -5.46 0.86
C CYS A 146 10.99 -6.19 -0.42
N ALA A 147 10.29 -5.96 -1.53
CA ALA A 147 10.63 -6.51 -2.84
C ALA A 147 12.07 -6.10 -3.24
N ARG A 148 12.40 -4.83 -3.09
CA ARG A 148 13.76 -4.33 -3.36
C ARG A 148 14.82 -4.96 -2.45
N HIS A 149 14.51 -5.15 -1.17
CA HIS A 149 15.43 -5.78 -0.25
C HIS A 149 15.70 -7.25 -0.61
N ARG A 150 14.71 -7.95 -1.15
CA ARG A 150 14.88 -9.33 -1.64
C ARG A 150 15.70 -9.41 -2.92
N LEU A 151 15.49 -8.50 -3.88
CA LEU A 151 16.36 -8.39 -5.06
C LEU A 151 17.84 -8.28 -4.70
N ARG A 152 18.17 -7.73 -3.52
CA ARG A 152 19.54 -7.66 -3.02
C ARG A 152 20.05 -8.96 -2.39
N LEU A 153 19.19 -9.71 -1.71
CA LEU A 153 19.61 -10.82 -0.83
C LEU A 153 19.35 -12.21 -1.43
N GLU A 154 18.38 -12.32 -2.33
CA GLU A 154 17.93 -13.60 -2.90
C GLU A 154 18.40 -13.70 -4.35
N GLU A 155 19.38 -14.56 -4.59
CA GLU A 155 19.85 -14.89 -5.92
C GLU A 155 18.69 -15.52 -6.72
N GLY A 156 18.42 -15.01 -7.93
CA GLY A 156 17.30 -15.48 -8.75
C GLY A 156 15.91 -14.94 -8.36
N ALA A 157 15.81 -13.90 -7.53
CA ALA A 157 14.54 -13.22 -7.27
C ALA A 157 13.89 -12.72 -8.57
N THR A 158 12.79 -13.38 -8.97
CA THR A 158 12.07 -13.06 -10.21
C THR A 158 11.05 -11.95 -9.99
N LEU A 159 10.63 -11.31 -11.09
CA LEU A 159 9.52 -10.36 -11.06
C LEU A 159 8.25 -10.99 -10.45
N ALA A 160 7.96 -12.27 -10.72
CA ALA A 160 6.82 -12.97 -10.14
C ALA A 160 6.89 -13.06 -8.60
N THR A 161 8.08 -13.29 -8.03
CA THR A 161 8.29 -13.30 -6.58
C THR A 161 7.98 -11.92 -5.96
N LEU A 162 8.40 -10.86 -6.64
CA LEU A 162 8.18 -9.48 -6.19
C LEU A 162 6.70 -9.10 -6.27
N TRP A 163 6.02 -9.53 -7.32
CA TRP A 163 4.57 -9.36 -7.47
C TRP A 163 3.79 -10.07 -6.38
N ALA A 164 4.15 -11.32 -6.06
CA ALA A 164 3.51 -12.07 -4.98
C ALA A 164 3.63 -11.34 -3.63
N ILE A 165 4.77 -10.70 -3.36
CA ILE A 165 4.98 -9.89 -2.16
C ILE A 165 4.08 -8.66 -2.17
N ILE A 166 4.07 -7.92 -3.29
CA ILE A 166 3.25 -6.71 -3.44
C ILE A 166 1.78 -7.01 -3.21
N ASN A 167 1.23 -7.99 -3.93
CA ASN A 167 -0.17 -8.36 -3.81
C ASN A 167 -0.52 -8.83 -2.39
N ARG A 168 0.35 -9.64 -1.79
CA ARG A 168 0.10 -10.17 -0.46
C ARG A 168 0.21 -9.14 0.65
N THR A 169 1.19 -8.25 0.60
CA THR A 169 1.35 -7.18 1.59
C THR A 169 0.17 -6.20 1.52
N VAL A 170 -0.26 -5.83 0.32
CA VAL A 170 -1.43 -4.95 0.12
C VAL A 170 -2.71 -5.63 0.59
N LEU A 171 -2.95 -6.89 0.19
CA LEU A 171 -4.13 -7.65 0.61
C LEU A 171 -4.15 -7.87 2.14
N SER A 172 -3.02 -8.22 2.73
CA SER A 172 -2.89 -8.36 4.18
C SER A 172 -3.20 -7.06 4.90
N GLY A 173 -2.77 -5.91 4.38
CA GLY A 173 -3.10 -4.60 4.96
C GLY A 173 -4.60 -4.32 4.95
N VAL A 174 -5.27 -4.54 3.82
CA VAL A 174 -6.74 -4.36 3.71
C VAL A 174 -7.48 -5.30 4.66
N MET A 175 -7.07 -6.57 4.74
CA MET A 175 -7.69 -7.56 5.62
C MET A 175 -7.45 -7.27 7.09
N GLN A 176 -6.27 -6.78 7.47
CA GLN A 176 -5.98 -6.37 8.85
C GLN A 176 -6.84 -5.20 9.29
N LEU A 177 -7.05 -4.19 8.44
CA LEU A 177 -7.94 -3.08 8.78
C LEU A 177 -9.39 -3.53 8.89
N ARG A 178 -9.83 -4.44 8.02
CA ARG A 178 -11.16 -5.05 8.14
C ARG A 178 -11.32 -5.74 9.50
N ALA A 179 -10.35 -6.56 9.90
CA ALA A 179 -10.38 -7.26 11.19
C ALA A 179 -10.38 -6.29 12.37
N LEU A 180 -9.50 -5.27 12.34
CA LEU A 180 -9.46 -4.20 13.35
C LEU A 180 -10.81 -3.49 13.47
N VAL A 181 -11.43 -3.10 12.36
CA VAL A 181 -12.72 -2.40 12.40
C VAL A 181 -13.84 -3.30 12.95
N GLN A 182 -13.79 -4.61 12.68
CA GLN A 182 -14.74 -5.57 13.25
C GLN A 182 -14.52 -5.85 14.74
N GLU A 183 -13.30 -5.69 15.23
CA GLU A 183 -12.93 -5.93 16.64
C GLU A 183 -13.28 -4.73 17.53
N PHE A 184 -13.18 -3.50 17.00
CA PHE A 184 -13.33 -2.28 17.78
C PHE A 184 -14.70 -1.60 17.66
N ASP A 185 -15.51 -1.93 16.66
CA ASP A 185 -16.88 -1.42 16.51
C ASP A 185 -17.90 -2.56 16.55
N ASP A 186 -19.04 -2.31 17.21
CA ASP A 186 -20.23 -3.13 16.98
C ASP A 186 -20.55 -3.15 15.48
N CYS A 187 -20.82 -4.33 14.92
CA CYS A 187 -21.24 -4.48 13.51
C CYS A 187 -22.55 -3.72 13.19
N ALA A 188 -23.22 -3.18 14.22
CA ALA A 188 -24.38 -2.30 14.10
C ALA A 188 -24.01 -0.83 13.77
N LEU A 189 -22.77 -0.39 14.02
CA LEU A 189 -22.37 0.99 13.78
C LEU A 189 -22.19 1.27 12.27
N PRO A 190 -22.66 2.43 11.76
CA PRO A 190 -22.54 2.81 10.36
C PRO A 190 -21.10 2.72 9.83
N ARG A 191 -20.15 3.20 10.63
CA ARG A 191 -18.72 3.19 10.34
C ARG A 191 -18.18 1.79 10.01
N SER A 192 -18.47 0.81 10.86
CA SER A 192 -17.95 -0.56 10.71
C SER A 192 -18.53 -1.24 9.48
N ARG A 193 -19.83 -1.05 9.23
CA ARG A 193 -20.53 -1.57 8.05
C ARG A 193 -19.96 -0.97 6.76
N VAL A 194 -19.79 0.35 6.70
CA VAL A 194 -19.26 1.05 5.52
C VAL A 194 -17.81 0.63 5.23
N LEU A 195 -16.96 0.61 6.26
CA LEU A 195 -15.57 0.18 6.13
C LEU A 195 -15.46 -1.27 5.69
N SER A 196 -16.27 -2.17 6.25
CA SER A 196 -16.31 -3.59 5.88
C SER A 196 -16.75 -3.78 4.43
N ALA A 197 -17.79 -3.05 3.99
CA ALA A 197 -18.28 -3.08 2.61
C ALA A 197 -17.22 -2.56 1.62
N LEU A 198 -16.61 -1.40 1.93
CA LEU A 198 -15.56 -0.82 1.08
C LEU A 198 -14.31 -1.71 1.02
N ALA A 199 -13.87 -2.27 2.14
CA ALA A 199 -12.76 -3.21 2.17
C ALA A 199 -13.06 -4.47 1.33
N THR A 200 -14.29 -4.99 1.42
CA THR A 200 -14.72 -6.13 0.61
C THR A 200 -14.68 -5.82 -0.88
N MET A 201 -15.15 -4.65 -1.30
CA MET A 201 -15.05 -4.21 -2.69
C MET A 201 -13.60 -4.13 -3.19
N LEU A 202 -12.70 -3.54 -2.40
CA LEU A 202 -11.29 -3.42 -2.74
C LEU A 202 -10.59 -4.80 -2.85
N VAL A 203 -11.00 -5.77 -2.02
CA VAL A 203 -10.53 -7.16 -2.10
C VAL A 203 -11.09 -7.88 -3.31
N GLN A 204 -12.39 -7.77 -3.59
CA GLN A 204 -13.03 -8.42 -4.73
C GLN A 204 -12.53 -7.89 -6.08
N ALA A 205 -12.26 -6.58 -6.16
CA ALA A 205 -11.64 -5.97 -7.33
C ALA A 205 -10.29 -6.60 -7.68
N HIS A 206 -9.55 -7.08 -6.67
CA HIS A 206 -8.30 -7.80 -6.88
C HIS A 206 -8.51 -9.25 -7.35
N VAL A 207 -9.47 -9.97 -6.76
CA VAL A 207 -9.73 -11.38 -7.09
C VAL A 207 -10.20 -11.54 -8.53
N ASN A 208 -11.03 -10.61 -9.02
CA ASN A 208 -11.54 -10.64 -10.39
C ASN A 208 -10.46 -10.36 -11.46
N ASP A 209 -9.34 -9.74 -11.07
CA ASP A 209 -8.24 -9.37 -11.96
C ASP A 209 -7.07 -10.38 -11.89
N ALA A 210 -6.91 -11.07 -10.75
CA ALA A 210 -5.70 -11.85 -10.45
C ALA A 210 -5.74 -13.35 -10.80
N GLY A 211 -6.88 -13.91 -11.22
CA GLY A 211 -6.95 -15.25 -11.83
C GLY A 211 -6.51 -16.47 -11.01
N GLU A 212 -5.90 -16.35 -9.83
CA GLU A 212 -5.59 -17.44 -8.90
C GLU A 212 -5.06 -16.93 -7.55
N SER A 213 -5.43 -17.59 -6.45
CA SER A 213 -5.06 -17.22 -5.07
C SER A 213 -3.64 -17.68 -4.69
N PRO A 214 -2.74 -16.80 -4.20
CA PRO A 214 -1.45 -17.25 -3.68
C PRO A 214 -1.57 -17.76 -2.24
N ARG A 215 -0.99 -18.94 -1.99
CA ARG A 215 -0.86 -19.57 -0.65
C ARG A 215 -0.17 -18.65 0.38
N PRO A 216 -0.45 -18.81 1.69
CA PRO A 216 0.11 -17.97 2.73
C PRO A 216 1.60 -18.26 3.00
N LEU A 217 2.50 -17.34 2.66
CA LEU A 217 3.88 -17.28 3.18
C LEU A 217 3.97 -16.51 4.51
N VAL A 218 4.16 -17.15 5.65
CA VAL A 218 4.43 -16.39 6.89
C VAL A 218 5.65 -15.47 6.68
N VAL A 219 5.46 -14.15 6.68
CA VAL A 219 6.58 -13.19 6.62
C VAL A 219 7.13 -13.07 8.05
N CYS A 220 7.88 -14.08 8.46
CA CYS A 220 8.74 -13.99 9.63
C CYS A 220 10.02 -13.26 9.20
N SER A 221 10.07 -11.95 9.41
CA SER A 221 11.28 -11.17 9.14
C SER A 221 11.28 -9.91 9.99
N VAL A 222 11.58 -10.08 11.28
CA VAL A 222 12.07 -9.01 12.14
C VAL A 222 13.51 -8.75 11.74
N TYR A 223 13.75 -7.77 10.87
CA TYR A 223 15.11 -7.29 10.62
C TYR A 223 15.32 -5.98 11.39
N LEU A 224 15.75 -6.13 12.64
CA LEU A 224 16.44 -5.07 13.37
C LEU A 224 17.80 -4.86 12.70
N LEU A 225 17.91 -3.87 11.82
CA LEU A 225 19.22 -3.39 11.38
C LEU A 225 19.65 -2.25 12.31
N PHE A 226 20.66 -2.57 13.11
CA PHE A 226 21.35 -1.68 14.04
C PHE A 226 21.81 -0.39 13.33
N PHE A 227 21.55 0.75 13.97
CA PHE A 227 22.24 1.99 13.68
C PHE A 227 23.71 1.81 14.09
N LYS A 228 24.63 1.75 13.13
CA LYS A 228 26.02 2.11 13.44
C LYS A 228 26.11 3.63 13.39
N GLY A 229 26.12 4.24 14.58
CA GLY A 229 26.45 5.64 14.74
C GLY A 229 27.87 5.93 14.25
N GLY A 230 28.04 7.07 13.63
CA GLY A 230 29.33 7.60 13.21
C GLY A 230 29.11 9.02 12.69
N TRP A 231 29.47 9.99 13.52
CA TRP A 231 29.81 11.35 13.11
C TRP A 231 31.13 11.32 12.33
#